data_AF-A0A357L4J9-F1
#
_entry.id   AF-A0A357L4J9-F1
#
_cell.length_a   1.000
_cell.length_b   1.000
_cell.length_c   1.000
_cell.angle_alpha   90.00
_cell.angle_beta   90.00
_cell.angle_gamma   90.00
#
_symmetry.space_group_name_H-M   'P 1'
#
loop_
_entity.id
_entity.type
_entity.pdbx_description
1 polymer ?
#
loop_
_entity_poly.entity_id
_entity_poly.type
_entity_poly.pdbx_seq_one_letter_code
_entity_poly.pdbx_strand_id
1 'polypeptide(L)' 'MRIDAAIEKLKDWFIGGALPLWAAACADSSGGFYETLSFDGAGLPGRRRVRVQCRQIHTFTVA' A
#
# COMPACT_ATOMS: atom_id res chain seq x y z
N MET A 1 -7.23 16.31 -22.56
CA MET A 1 -5.77 16.59 -22.49
C MET A 1 -5.29 17.35 -21.23
N ARG A 2 -5.89 17.12 -20.05
CA ARG A 2 -5.32 17.56 -18.75
C ARG A 2 -5.61 16.55 -17.65
N ILE A 3 -6.80 15.93 -17.73
CA ILE A 3 -7.19 14.79 -16.89
C ILE A 3 -6.44 13.52 -17.32
N ASP A 4 -6.28 13.25 -18.62
CA ASP A 4 -5.60 12.04 -19.11
C ASP A 4 -4.17 11.93 -18.58
N ALA A 5 -3.40 13.02 -18.65
CA ALA A 5 -2.04 13.06 -18.10
C ALA A 5 -2.00 12.90 -16.57
N ALA A 6 -3.03 13.38 -15.86
CA ALA A 6 -3.13 13.19 -14.42
C ALA A 6 -3.49 11.73 -14.05
N ILE A 7 -4.34 11.09 -14.85
CA ILE A 7 -4.70 9.68 -14.70
C ILE A 7 -3.45 8.82 -14.86
N GLU A 8 -2.69 9.02 -15.94
CA GLU A 8 -1.48 8.21 -16.18
C GLU A 8 -0.44 8.43 -15.07
N LYS A 9 -0.21 9.68 -14.66
CA LYS A 9 0.68 9.96 -13.53
C LYS A 9 0.24 9.27 -12.23
N LEU A 10 -1.06 9.22 -11.96
CA LEU A 10 -1.59 8.55 -10.78
C LEU A 10 -1.44 7.03 -10.87
N LYS A 11 -1.71 6.44 -12.03
CA LYS A 11 -1.50 5.01 -12.29
C LYS A 11 -0.03 4.63 -12.11
N ASP A 12 0.88 5.39 -12.71
CA ASP A 12 2.33 5.16 -12.61
C ASP A 12 2.79 5.21 -11.15
N TRP A 13 2.35 6.22 -10.40
CA TRP A 13 2.66 6.31 -8.98
C TRP A 13 2.06 5.15 -8.17
N PHE A 14 0.80 4.80 -8.43
CA PHE A 14 0.09 3.80 -7.63
C PHE A 14 0.60 2.38 -7.90
N ILE A 15 0.69 1.99 -9.17
CA ILE A 15 1.10 0.64 -9.59
C ILE A 15 2.64 0.50 -9.54
N GLY A 16 3.38 1.52 -9.96
CA GLY A 16 4.84 1.47 -10.05
C GLY A 16 5.56 1.81 -8.76
N GLY A 17 4.91 2.52 -7.83
CA GLY A 17 5.53 3.00 -6.58
C GLY A 17 4.81 2.51 -5.33
N ALA A 18 3.57 2.93 -5.13
CA ALA A 18 2.86 2.74 -3.88
C ALA A 18 2.59 1.26 -3.58
N LEU A 19 1.95 0.51 -4.49
CA LEU A 19 1.62 -0.90 -4.26
C LEU A 19 2.87 -1.77 -3.99
N PRO A 20 3.97 -1.66 -4.77
CA PRO A 20 5.19 -2.40 -4.48
C PRO A 20 5.79 -2.10 -3.10
N LEU A 21 5.80 -0.83 -2.68
CA LEU A 21 6.28 -0.43 -1.35
C LEU A 21 5.47 -1.12 -0.25
N TRP A 22 4.14 -1.06 -0.31
CA TRP A 22 3.28 -1.66 0.70
C TRP A 22 3.33 -3.19 0.67
N ALA A 23 3.44 -3.82 -0.50
CA ALA A 23 3.54 -5.27 -0.62
C ALA A 23 4.86 -5.80 -0.03
N ALA A 24 5.98 -5.12 -0.29
CA ALA A 24 7.30 -5.55 0.16
C ALA A 24 7.56 -5.23 1.63
N ALA A 25 7.18 -4.04 2.09
CA ALA A 25 7.56 -3.54 3.42
C ALA A 25 6.51 -3.83 4.50
N CYS A 26 5.23 -3.95 4.14
CA CYS A 26 4.15 -4.04 5.13
C CYS A 26 3.52 -5.43 5.24
N ALA A 27 3.79 -6.38 4.34
CA ALA A 27 3.31 -7.74 4.52
C ALA A 27 4.09 -8.44 5.65
N ASP A 28 3.39 -8.85 6.71
CA ASP A 28 4.03 -9.61 7.78
C ASP A 28 4.01 -11.11 7.44
N SER A 29 5.18 -11.76 7.56
CA SER A 29 5.34 -13.20 7.44
C SER A 29 4.46 -14.02 8.38
N SER A 30 4.07 -13.46 9.54
CA SER A 30 3.13 -14.08 10.47
C SER A 30 1.66 -13.88 10.08
N GLY A 31 1.41 -13.29 8.90
CA GLY A 31 0.10 -12.93 8.39
C GLY A 31 -0.32 -11.51 8.76
N GLY A 32 -1.17 -10.90 7.91
CA GLY A 32 -1.63 -9.52 8.04
C GLY A 32 -0.59 -8.49 7.57
N PHE A 33 -0.88 -7.22 7.84
CA PHE A 33 -0.09 -6.08 7.39
C PHE A 33 0.35 -5.19 8.56
N TYR A 34 1.57 -4.66 8.47
CA TYR A 34 1.97 -3.47 9.21
C TYR A 34 1.18 -2.26 8.71
N GLU A 35 0.75 -1.41 9.63
CA GLU A 35 -0.13 -0.26 9.31
C GLU A 35 0.62 1.06 9.21
N THR A 36 1.90 1.06 9.59
CA THR A 36 2.75 2.25 9.64
C THR A 36 4.07 1.91 8.98
N LEU A 37 4.60 2.88 8.24
CA LEU A 37 5.93 2.85 7.66
C LEU A 37 6.82 3.87 8.38
N SER A 38 8.11 3.58 8.51
CA SER A 38 9.12 4.60 8.79
C SER A 38 9.27 5.55 7.58
N PHE A 39 9.98 6.68 7.76
CA PHE A 39 10.26 7.61 6.66
C PHE A 39 11.13 7.00 5.56
N ASP A 40 11.92 6.01 5.93
CA ASP A 40 12.78 5.15 5.13
C ASP A 40 12.01 3.97 4.50
N GLY A 41 10.69 3.86 4.75
CA GLY A 41 9.81 2.92 4.07
C GLY A 41 9.82 1.51 4.64
N ALA A 42 10.29 1.31 5.88
CA ALA A 42 10.23 0.02 6.56
C ALA A 42 8.89 -0.14 7.32
N GLY A 43 8.29 -1.34 7.25
CA GLY A 43 7.11 -1.67 8.04
C GLY A 43 7.41 -1.66 9.54
N LEU A 44 6.57 -0.96 10.30
CA LEU A 44 6.72 -0.87 11.76
C LEU A 44 5.71 -1.76 12.48
N PRO A 45 6.15 -2.64 13.40
CA PRO A 45 5.25 -3.46 14.19
C PRO A 45 4.40 -2.58 15.13
N GLY A 46 3.15 -2.99 15.35
CA GLY A 46 2.23 -2.24 16.18
C GLY A 46 0.83 -2.86 16.25
N ARG A 47 -0.09 -2.15 16.90
CA ARG A 47 -1.50 -2.57 16.97
C ARG A 47 -2.12 -2.61 15.58
N ARG A 48 -2.82 -3.71 15.29
CA ARG A 48 -3.56 -3.89 14.03
C ARG A 48 -5.04 -3.62 14.23
N ARG A 49 -5.60 -2.75 13.41
CA ARG A 49 -7.01 -2.43 13.31
C ARG A 49 -7.60 -3.21 12.14
N VAL A 50 -8.60 -4.04 12.42
CA VAL A 50 -9.32 -4.84 11.41
C VAL A 50 -9.69 -4.02 10.17
N ARG A 51 -10.14 -2.76 10.36
CA ARG A 51 -10.48 -1.86 9.26
C ARG A 51 -9.33 -1.61 8.28
N VAL A 52 -8.10 -1.44 8.78
CA VAL A 52 -6.93 -1.18 7.91
C VAL A 52 -6.54 -2.46 7.20
N GLN A 53 -6.54 -3.60 7.89
CA GLN A 53 -6.28 -4.91 7.32
C GLN A 53 -7.24 -5.21 6.15
N CYS A 54 -8.56 -5.07 6.37
CA CYS A 54 -9.55 -5.32 5.32
C CYS A 54 -9.41 -4.35 4.13
N ARG A 55 -9.02 -3.10 4.37
CA ARG A 55 -8.77 -2.13 3.28
C ARG A 55 -7.54 -2.50 2.47
N GLN A 56 -6.46 -2.92 3.10
CA GLN A 56 -5.27 -3.41 2.41
C GLN A 56 -5.61 -4.62 1.54
N ILE A 57 -6.34 -5.59 2.09
CA ILE A 57 -6.83 -6.76 1.33
C ILE A 57 -7.65 -6.30 0.12
N HIS A 58 -8.68 -5.47 0.32
CA HIS A 58 -9.50 -4.98 -0.77
C HIS A 58 -8.66 -4.25 -1.84
N THR A 59 -7.75 -3.38 -1.42
CA THR A 59 -6.86 -2.65 -2.34
C THR A 59 -6.03 -3.61 -3.19
N PHE A 60 -5.39 -4.62 -2.61
CA PHE A 60 -4.59 -5.58 -3.36
C PHE A 60 -5.40 -6.61 -4.17
N THR A 61 -6.67 -6.83 -3.81
CA THR A 61 -7.55 -7.71 -4.60
C THR A 61 -8.12 -7.02 -5.83
N VAL A 62 -8.34 -5.70 -5.77
CA VAL A 62 -9.04 -4.93 -6.82
C VAL A 62 -8.09 -4.14 -7.72
N ALA A 63 -6.89 -3.80 -7.23
CA ALA A 63 -5.87 -3.10 -8.01
C ALA A 63 -5.30 -3.96 -9.14
#